data_AF-A0A8T0GD01-F1
#
_entry.id   AF-A0A8T0GD01-F1
#
_cell.length_a   1.000
_cell.length_b   1.000
_cell.length_c   1.000
_cell.angle_alpha   90.00
_cell.angle_beta   90.00
_cell.angle_gamma   90.00
#
_symmetry.space_group_name_H-M   'P 1'
#
loop_
_entity.id
_entity.type
_entity.pdbx_description
1 polymer ?
#
loop_
_entity_poly.entity_id
_entity_poly.type
_entity_poly.pdbx_seq_one_letter_code
_entity_poly.pdbx_strand_id
1 'polypeptide(L)'
;MNDLMGRSFNGGRVGDVESGRQVEMTGTKLNPQSMADFFREIGVVQNEVNNVKQLLQKIQLTNEESKGVHRADALKALRAQMDADVGAVTRSARFMKEKLVELDKANFAHRQVKGCEEGSAVDRQRMGLTNNQRKKLKELMDEFQALRGTMMDEYKETIGRRYYTVTGKQADEETVENMIRTGESETFLQQAIREQGRGHLIETIREVQERHDGVKAIERHLMELHSIFMDISVLVDAQGHMINDIEANVIRATSYTERGTKHLASARRYQLSKRKWTCISILLLIVLILVLIIALKIAKVIP
;
A
#
# COMPACT_ATOMS: atom_id res chain seq x y z
N MET A 1 19.95 -7.84 -72.28
CA MET A 1 18.91 -8.68 -72.92
C MET A 1 18.58 -9.76 -71.90
N ASN A 2 17.59 -9.55 -71.01
CA ASN A 2 16.14 -9.72 -71.21
C ASN A 2 15.84 -11.13 -71.75
N ASP A 3 15.07 -12.01 -71.10
CA ASP A 3 13.75 -11.84 -70.46
C ASP A 3 13.66 -12.64 -69.13
N LEU A 4 13.02 -12.24 -68.01
CA LEU A 4 11.74 -11.58 -67.71
C LEU A 4 10.47 -12.33 -68.18
N MET A 5 9.81 -12.95 -67.21
CA MET A 5 8.34 -13.02 -67.05
C MET A 5 7.51 -13.77 -68.11
N GLY A 6 6.94 -14.90 -67.65
CA GLY A 6 5.62 -15.38 -68.09
C GLY A 6 4.96 -16.13 -66.93
N ARG A 7 4.21 -15.42 -66.07
CA ARG A 7 2.72 -15.41 -66.02
C ARG A 7 2.13 -16.75 -65.50
N SER A 8 1.14 -16.82 -64.62
CA SER A 8 0.35 -15.85 -63.84
C SER A 8 -0.72 -16.64 -63.07
N PHE A 9 -1.08 -16.20 -61.86
CA PHE A 9 -2.37 -16.32 -61.17
C PHE A 9 -3.06 -17.70 -61.04
N ASN A 10 -3.32 -18.18 -59.81
CA ASN A 10 -4.48 -17.77 -58.99
C ASN A 10 -4.62 -18.67 -57.74
N GLY A 11 -5.16 -18.11 -56.65
CA GLY A 11 -5.86 -18.89 -55.62
C GLY A 11 -5.17 -19.01 -54.25
N GLY A 12 -5.33 -18.00 -53.42
CA GLY A 12 -4.96 -18.05 -52.01
C GLY A 12 -5.76 -19.08 -51.21
N ARG A 13 -5.12 -19.63 -50.17
CA ARG A 13 -5.78 -20.12 -48.96
C ARG A 13 -4.87 -19.83 -47.77
N VAL A 14 -5.33 -18.87 -46.98
CA VAL A 14 -4.93 -18.64 -45.60
C VAL A 14 -5.13 -19.96 -44.85
N GLY A 15 -4.04 -20.52 -44.32
CA GLY A 15 -4.05 -21.61 -43.37
C GLY A 15 -3.58 -21.06 -42.03
N ASP A 16 -4.49 -21.04 -41.07
CA ASP A 16 -4.32 -20.54 -39.70
C ASP A 16 -3.03 -21.03 -39.04
N VAL A 17 -2.19 -20.07 -38.64
CA VAL A 17 -1.11 -20.29 -37.68
C VAL A 17 -1.71 -20.17 -36.27
N GLU A 18 -2.64 -21.06 -35.94
CA GLU A 18 -3.06 -21.30 -34.56
C GLU A 18 -2.45 -22.63 -34.10
N SER A 19 -1.12 -22.63 -33.95
CA SER A 19 -0.46 -23.66 -33.13
C SER A 19 -0.15 -23.00 -31.80
N GLY A 20 -1.18 -22.96 -30.94
CA GLY A 20 -1.00 -22.78 -29.51
C GLY A 20 -0.05 -23.86 -29.03
N ARG A 21 1.21 -23.48 -28.83
CA ARG A 21 2.23 -24.31 -28.19
C ARG A 21 1.71 -24.62 -26.80
N GLN A 22 1.04 -25.78 -26.66
CA GLN A 22 0.78 -26.39 -25.37
C GLN A 22 2.16 -26.59 -24.74
N VAL A 23 2.51 -25.69 -23.83
CA VAL A 23 3.59 -25.92 -22.90
C VAL A 23 3.12 -27.12 -22.09
N GLU A 24 3.64 -28.30 -22.43
CA GLU A 24 3.57 -29.46 -21.56
C GLU A 24 4.08 -29.00 -20.19
N MET A 25 3.14 -28.82 -19.27
CA MET A 25 3.38 -28.74 -17.85
C MET A 25 3.91 -30.10 -17.43
N THR A 26 5.18 -30.37 -17.76
CA THR A 26 5.93 -31.49 -17.21
C THR A 26 5.80 -31.37 -15.71
N GLY A 27 5.11 -32.36 -15.13
CA GLY A 27 4.73 -32.44 -13.72
C GLY A 27 5.94 -32.49 -12.83
N THR A 28 6.58 -31.34 -12.66
CA THR A 28 7.51 -31.10 -11.58
C THR A 28 6.63 -30.87 -10.36
N LYS A 29 6.91 -31.58 -9.26
CA LYS A 29 6.22 -31.40 -7.98
C LYS A 29 6.56 -30.01 -7.42
N LEU A 30 6.08 -28.94 -8.07
CA LEU A 30 5.95 -27.62 -7.50
C LEU A 30 5.14 -27.83 -6.22
N ASN A 31 5.76 -27.59 -5.07
CA ASN A 31 5.03 -27.62 -3.81
C ASN A 31 3.93 -26.56 -3.92
N PRO A 32 2.64 -26.94 -4.01
CA PRO A 32 1.56 -25.97 -4.20
C PRO A 32 1.50 -24.94 -3.06
N GLN A 33 2.04 -25.32 -1.89
CA GLN A 33 2.17 -24.47 -0.73
C GLN A 33 3.14 -23.30 -0.95
N SER A 34 4.24 -23.49 -1.69
CA SER A 34 5.26 -22.45 -1.93
C SER A 34 4.70 -21.24 -2.67
N MET A 35 3.86 -21.49 -3.68
CA MET A 35 3.24 -20.42 -4.45
C MET A 35 2.06 -19.79 -3.68
N ALA A 36 1.31 -20.59 -2.91
CA ALA A 36 0.26 -20.08 -2.04
C ALA A 36 0.81 -19.14 -0.96
N ASP A 37 1.93 -19.49 -0.33
CA ASP A 37 2.61 -18.66 0.66
C ASP A 37 3.14 -17.37 0.04
N PHE A 38 3.72 -17.43 -1.16
CA PHE A 38 4.14 -16.24 -1.91
C PHE A 38 2.97 -15.30 -2.20
N PHE A 39 1.85 -15.83 -2.71
CA PHE A 39 0.66 -15.02 -2.95
C PHE A 39 0.14 -14.40 -1.65
N ARG A 40 0.17 -15.11 -0.52
CA ARG A 40 -0.22 -14.58 0.78
C ARG A 40 0.65 -13.38 1.17
N GLU A 41 1.97 -13.47 1.02
CA GLU A 41 2.88 -12.35 1.31
C GLU A 41 2.65 -11.16 0.34
N ILE A 42 2.41 -11.41 -0.96
CA ILE A 42 1.99 -10.35 -1.90
C ILE A 42 0.68 -9.67 -1.46
N GLY A 43 -0.28 -10.45 -0.96
CA GLY A 43 -1.54 -9.93 -0.43
C GLY A 43 -1.36 -9.05 0.79
N VAL A 44 -0.39 -9.37 1.67
CA VAL A 44 -0.03 -8.53 2.81
C VAL A 44 0.50 -7.18 2.34
N VAL A 45 1.43 -7.15 1.37
CA VAL A 45 1.94 -5.89 0.80
C VAL A 45 0.82 -5.09 0.12
N GLN A 46 -0.07 -5.77 -0.62
CA GLN A 46 -1.19 -5.11 -1.29
C GLN A 46 -2.18 -4.44 -0.31
N ASN A 47 -2.40 -5.04 0.86
CA ASN A 47 -3.23 -4.44 1.90
C ASN A 47 -2.60 -3.17 2.46
N GLU A 48 -1.28 -3.17 2.65
CA GLU A 48 -0.54 -1.97 3.11
C GLU A 48 -0.54 -0.87 2.05
N VAL A 49 -0.43 -1.21 0.76
CA VAL A 49 -0.61 -0.25 -0.34
C VAL A 49 -1.97 0.44 -0.23
N ASN A 50 -3.04 -0.33 0.01
CA ASN A 50 -4.38 0.23 0.14
C ASN A 50 -4.53 1.09 1.42
N ASN A 51 -3.91 0.66 2.52
CA ASN A 51 -3.88 1.42 3.78
C ASN A 51 -3.18 2.79 3.59
N VAL A 52 -2.02 2.82 2.92
CA VAL A 52 -1.31 4.07 2.61
C VAL A 52 -2.15 4.99 1.73
N LYS A 53 -2.85 4.47 0.72
CA LYS A 53 -3.78 5.29 -0.11
C LYS A 53 -4.87 5.94 0.73
N GLN A 54 -5.46 5.20 1.67
CA GLN A 54 -6.47 5.74 2.57
C GLN A 54 -5.89 6.82 3.51
N LEU A 55 -4.70 6.59 4.03
CA LEU A 55 -4.01 7.57 4.87
C LEU A 55 -3.66 8.85 4.09
N LEU A 56 -3.16 8.73 2.86
CA LEU A 56 -2.90 9.87 1.97
C LEU A 56 -4.16 10.71 1.73
N GLN A 57 -5.28 10.06 1.42
CA GLN A 57 -6.57 10.74 1.28
C GLN A 57 -7.01 11.42 2.58
N LYS A 58 -6.81 10.77 3.73
CA LYS A 58 -7.15 11.35 5.03
C LYS A 58 -6.29 12.57 5.36
N ILE A 59 -4.99 12.53 5.04
CA ILE A 59 -4.08 13.69 5.21
C ILE A 59 -4.53 14.84 4.31
N GLN A 60 -4.85 14.56 3.04
CA GLN A 60 -5.41 15.54 2.11
C GLN A 60 -6.67 16.20 2.67
N LEU A 61 -7.65 15.41 3.12
CA LEU A 61 -8.90 15.92 3.69
C LEU A 61 -8.65 16.75 4.95
N THR A 62 -7.79 16.28 5.85
CA THR A 62 -7.45 17.01 7.09
C THR A 62 -6.73 18.33 6.78
N ASN A 63 -5.88 18.36 5.74
CA ASN A 63 -5.24 19.58 5.26
C ASN A 63 -6.26 20.58 4.69
N GLU A 64 -7.17 20.12 3.82
CA GLU A 64 -8.24 20.96 3.28
C GLU A 64 -9.14 21.54 4.39
N GLU A 65 -9.50 20.72 5.38
CA GLU A 65 -10.25 21.19 6.55
C GLU A 65 -9.50 22.30 7.31
N SER A 66 -8.18 22.14 7.49
CA SER A 66 -7.36 23.11 8.21
C SER A 66 -7.33 24.50 7.56
N LYS A 67 -7.58 24.61 6.24
CA LYS A 67 -7.61 25.90 5.53
C LYS A 67 -8.67 26.85 6.09
N GLY A 68 -9.84 26.31 6.42
CA GLY A 68 -11.00 27.06 6.94
C GLY A 68 -10.96 27.28 8.45
N VAL A 69 -9.99 26.70 9.16
CA VAL A 69 -9.86 26.82 10.61
C VAL A 69 -8.84 27.91 10.96
N HIS A 70 -9.26 28.83 11.81
CA HIS A 70 -8.43 29.97 12.27
C HIS A 70 -8.23 30.00 13.79
N ARG A 71 -8.83 29.06 14.54
CA ARG A 71 -8.61 28.90 15.98
C ARG A 71 -7.41 28.01 16.21
N ALA A 72 -6.44 28.49 16.99
CA ALA A 72 -5.19 27.78 17.26
C ALA A 72 -5.43 26.37 17.85
N ASP A 73 -6.33 26.23 18.81
CA ASP A 73 -6.60 24.92 19.45
C ASP A 73 -7.17 23.88 18.48
N ALA A 74 -8.02 24.32 17.55
CA ALA A 74 -8.58 23.44 16.53
C ALA A 74 -7.54 23.06 15.47
N LEU A 75 -6.70 24.02 15.05
CA LEU A 75 -5.56 23.74 14.16
C LEU A 75 -4.57 22.76 14.78
N LYS A 76 -4.29 22.91 16.08
CA LYS A 76 -3.42 21.99 16.82
C LYS A 76 -3.95 20.57 16.83
N ALA A 77 -5.27 20.39 16.98
CA ALA A 77 -5.91 19.07 16.91
C ALA A 77 -5.80 18.45 15.51
N LEU A 78 -6.09 19.22 14.46
CA LEU A 78 -5.95 18.76 13.06
C LEU A 78 -4.48 18.43 12.73
N ARG A 79 -3.53 19.24 13.22
CA ARG A 79 -2.10 18.99 13.09
C ARG A 79 -1.68 17.68 13.75
N ALA A 80 -2.15 17.42 14.98
CA ALA A 80 -1.85 16.19 15.69
C ALA A 80 -2.41 14.96 14.95
N GLN A 81 -3.58 15.07 14.34
CA GLN A 81 -4.15 14.04 13.48
C GLN A 81 -3.29 13.79 12.22
N MET A 82 -2.90 14.86 11.51
CA MET A 82 -2.02 14.74 10.33
C MET A 82 -0.68 14.12 10.69
N ASP A 83 -0.04 14.53 11.79
CA ASP A 83 1.23 13.96 12.24
C ASP A 83 1.12 12.46 12.55
N ALA A 84 0.00 12.04 13.17
CA ALA A 84 -0.28 10.62 13.42
C ALA A 84 -0.48 9.83 12.12
N ASP A 85 -1.23 10.39 11.16
CA ASP A 85 -1.51 9.75 9.87
C ASP A 85 -0.25 9.66 8.99
N VAL A 86 0.56 10.72 8.94
CA VAL A 86 1.84 10.73 8.25
C VAL A 86 2.81 9.73 8.89
N GLY A 87 2.87 9.68 10.23
CA GLY A 87 3.64 8.66 10.93
C GLY A 87 3.18 7.24 10.63
N ALA A 88 1.88 7.02 10.38
CA ALA A 88 1.36 5.74 9.94
C ALA A 88 1.78 5.40 8.50
N VAL A 89 1.77 6.37 7.59
CA VAL A 89 2.31 6.22 6.22
C VAL A 89 3.77 5.77 6.27
N THR A 90 4.59 6.43 7.08
CA THR A 90 6.01 6.09 7.23
C THR A 90 6.23 4.67 7.73
N ARG A 91 5.47 4.23 8.74
CA ARG A 91 5.54 2.86 9.25
C ARG A 91 5.11 1.82 8.21
N SER A 92 4.00 2.07 7.50
CA SER A 92 3.55 1.17 6.42
C SER A 92 4.54 1.11 5.27
N ALA A 93 5.15 2.24 4.88
CA ALA A 93 6.18 2.29 3.85
C ALA A 93 7.41 1.45 4.22
N ARG A 94 7.88 1.57 5.47
CA ARG A 94 8.99 0.76 5.99
C ARG A 94 8.66 -0.73 5.98
N PHE A 95 7.48 -1.09 6.48
CA PHE A 95 7.02 -2.48 6.49
C PHE A 95 6.92 -3.06 5.07
N MET A 96 6.36 -2.31 4.12
CA MET A 96 6.31 -2.75 2.72
C MET A 96 7.70 -2.97 2.14
N LYS A 97 8.66 -2.05 2.40
CA LYS A 97 10.05 -2.22 1.99
C LYS A 97 10.66 -3.51 2.56
N GLU A 98 10.52 -3.74 3.86
CA GLU A 98 11.02 -4.95 4.52
C GLU A 98 10.42 -6.22 3.89
N LYS A 99 9.12 -6.21 3.62
CA LYS A 99 8.42 -7.32 2.95
C LYS A 99 8.87 -7.54 1.51
N LEU A 100 9.15 -6.49 0.76
CA LEU A 100 9.70 -6.60 -0.60
C LEU A 100 11.10 -7.22 -0.59
N VAL A 101 11.94 -6.86 0.39
CA VAL A 101 13.27 -7.49 0.57
C VAL A 101 13.14 -8.96 0.99
N GLU A 102 12.19 -9.30 1.84
CA GLU A 102 11.89 -10.70 2.18
C GLU A 102 11.43 -11.50 0.96
N LEU A 103 10.55 -10.93 0.14
CA LEU A 103 10.08 -11.53 -1.12
C LEU A 103 11.23 -11.76 -2.10
N ASP A 104 12.19 -10.83 -2.20
CA ASP A 104 13.39 -11.03 -3.02
C ASP A 104 14.20 -12.23 -2.55
N LYS A 105 14.52 -12.29 -1.26
CA LYS A 105 15.26 -13.42 -0.67
C LYS A 105 14.53 -14.74 -0.92
N ALA A 106 13.21 -14.75 -0.76
CA ALA A 106 12.38 -15.92 -1.02
C ALA A 106 12.38 -16.30 -2.52
N ASN A 107 12.36 -15.34 -3.43
CA ASN A 107 12.45 -15.59 -4.88
C ASN A 107 13.81 -16.17 -5.25
N PHE A 108 14.91 -15.62 -4.73
CA PHE A 108 16.25 -16.17 -4.96
C PHE A 108 16.40 -17.60 -4.42
N ALA A 109 15.89 -17.87 -3.21
CA ALA A 109 15.91 -19.22 -2.66
C ALA A 109 15.05 -20.20 -3.49
N HIS A 110 13.92 -19.72 -4.04
CA HIS A 110 13.03 -20.53 -4.86
C HIS A 110 13.68 -20.99 -6.17
N ARG A 111 14.70 -20.29 -6.67
CA ARG A 111 15.47 -20.68 -7.86
C ARG A 111 16.26 -21.99 -7.70
N GLN A 112 16.50 -22.42 -6.46
CA GLN A 112 17.16 -23.70 -6.17
C GLN A 112 16.20 -24.91 -6.30
N VAL A 113 14.90 -24.66 -6.49
CA VAL A 113 13.91 -25.71 -6.72
C VAL A 113 13.88 -26.08 -8.20
N LYS A 114 13.95 -27.38 -8.52
CA LYS A 114 13.87 -27.89 -9.88
C LYS A 114 12.59 -27.38 -10.58
N GLY A 115 12.72 -26.89 -11.81
CA GLY A 115 11.63 -26.31 -12.61
C GLY A 115 11.27 -24.86 -12.21
N CYS A 116 11.98 -24.29 -11.24
CA CYS A 116 11.80 -22.92 -10.75
C CYS A 116 13.06 -22.08 -10.94
N GLU A 117 14.00 -22.55 -11.75
CA GLU A 117 15.28 -21.90 -12.00
C GLU A 117 15.08 -20.47 -12.54
N GLU A 118 16.16 -19.69 -12.55
CA GLU A 118 16.13 -18.34 -13.09
C GLU A 118 15.57 -18.33 -14.52
N GLY A 119 14.62 -17.43 -14.76
CA GLY A 119 13.96 -17.33 -16.06
C GLY A 119 12.92 -18.43 -16.32
N SER A 120 12.65 -19.35 -15.40
CA SER A 120 11.49 -20.25 -15.48
C SER A 120 10.17 -19.48 -15.47
N ALA A 121 9.07 -20.08 -15.95
CA ALA A 121 7.76 -19.41 -15.93
C ALA A 121 7.34 -18.97 -14.52
N VAL A 122 7.65 -19.78 -13.51
CA VAL A 122 7.33 -19.50 -12.10
C VAL A 122 8.22 -18.38 -11.55
N ASP A 123 9.53 -18.40 -11.84
CA ASP A 123 10.45 -17.31 -11.45
C ASP A 123 10.02 -15.98 -12.07
N ARG A 124 9.74 -15.94 -13.38
CA ARG A 124 9.25 -14.73 -14.07
C ARG A 124 7.96 -14.21 -13.45
N GLN A 125 7.02 -15.09 -13.12
CA GLN A 125 5.77 -14.70 -12.46
C GLN A 125 6.02 -14.08 -11.09
N ARG A 126 6.83 -14.72 -10.24
CA ARG A 126 7.13 -14.22 -8.89
C ARG A 126 7.88 -12.89 -8.92
N MET A 127 8.87 -12.78 -9.79
CA MET A 127 9.62 -11.53 -10.02
C MET A 127 8.72 -10.41 -10.53
N GLY A 128 7.87 -10.68 -11.53
CA GLY A 128 6.92 -9.69 -12.06
C GLY A 128 5.94 -9.19 -11.01
N LEU A 129 5.42 -10.07 -10.15
CA LEU A 129 4.51 -9.70 -9.07
C LEU A 129 5.21 -8.88 -7.97
N THR A 130 6.43 -9.25 -7.60
CA THR A 130 7.23 -8.51 -6.61
C THR A 130 7.58 -7.11 -7.15
N ASN A 131 7.97 -7.02 -8.43
CA ASN A 131 8.22 -5.76 -9.12
C ASN A 131 6.99 -4.85 -9.19
N ASN A 132 5.81 -5.41 -9.42
CA ASN A 132 4.58 -4.62 -9.40
C ASN A 132 4.34 -3.97 -8.04
N GLN A 133 4.63 -4.68 -6.95
CA GLN A 133 4.49 -4.13 -5.60
C GLN A 133 5.54 -3.04 -5.32
N ARG A 134 6.78 -3.17 -5.84
CA ARG A 134 7.77 -2.06 -5.79
C ARG A 134 7.30 -0.83 -6.53
N LYS A 135 6.76 -1.02 -7.75
CA LYS A 135 6.23 0.09 -8.56
C LYS A 135 5.12 0.81 -7.80
N LYS A 136 4.18 0.08 -7.19
CA LYS A 136 3.11 0.66 -6.36
C LYS A 136 3.67 1.44 -5.17
N LEU A 137 4.68 0.91 -4.48
CA LEU A 137 5.34 1.64 -3.39
C LEU A 137 5.97 2.94 -3.90
N LYS A 138 6.67 2.90 -5.05
CA LYS A 138 7.22 4.10 -5.69
C LYS A 138 6.13 5.12 -6.01
N GLU A 139 5.04 4.69 -6.65
CA GLU A 139 3.88 5.55 -6.97
C GLU A 139 3.31 6.23 -5.72
N LEU A 140 3.17 5.50 -4.60
CA LEU A 140 2.72 6.09 -3.33
C LEU A 140 3.68 7.13 -2.75
N MET A 141 4.99 6.94 -2.93
CA MET A 141 6.00 7.93 -2.50
C MET A 141 5.92 9.18 -3.38
N ASP A 142 5.72 9.02 -4.69
CA ASP A 142 5.53 10.13 -5.62
C ASP A 142 4.24 10.92 -5.26
N GLU A 143 3.13 10.22 -4.93
CA GLU A 143 1.88 10.83 -4.45
C GLU A 143 2.09 11.61 -3.14
N PHE A 144 2.85 11.05 -2.18
CA PHE A 144 3.17 11.74 -0.92
C PHE A 144 4.03 13.00 -1.16
N GLN A 145 5.02 12.93 -2.04
CA GLN A 145 5.87 14.06 -2.42
C GLN A 145 5.04 15.20 -3.05
N ALA A 146 4.09 14.85 -3.91
CA ALA A 146 3.16 15.82 -4.51
C ALA A 146 2.29 16.49 -3.44
N LEU A 147 1.72 15.71 -2.52
CA LEU A 147 0.92 16.23 -1.40
C LEU A 147 1.73 17.21 -0.54
N ARG A 148 2.98 16.88 -0.22
CA ARG A 148 3.87 17.80 0.51
C ARG A 148 4.05 19.11 -0.24
N GLY A 149 4.28 19.06 -1.56
CA GLY A 149 4.41 20.25 -2.40
C GLY A 149 3.19 21.15 -2.27
N THR A 150 1.99 20.58 -2.41
CA THR A 150 0.72 21.29 -2.24
C THR A 150 0.60 21.93 -0.85
N MET A 151 0.88 21.19 0.23
CA MET A 151 0.81 21.74 1.59
C MET A 151 1.82 22.87 1.84
N MET A 152 3.00 22.78 1.22
CA MET A 152 4.03 23.82 1.32
C MET A 152 3.62 25.10 0.59
N ASP A 153 3.04 24.97 -0.62
CA ASP A 153 2.57 26.11 -1.40
C ASP A 153 1.42 26.83 -0.69
N GLU A 154 0.49 26.08 -0.09
CA GLU A 154 -0.61 26.63 0.71
C GLU A 154 -0.13 27.31 1.99
N TYR A 155 0.92 26.79 2.61
CA TYR A 155 1.54 27.40 3.77
C TYR A 155 2.22 28.73 3.40
N LYS A 156 2.96 28.77 2.27
CA LYS A 156 3.53 30.00 1.70
C LYS A 156 2.44 31.06 1.46
N GLU A 157 1.34 30.68 0.83
CA GLU A 157 0.21 31.58 0.56
C GLU A 157 -0.40 32.12 1.87
N THR A 158 -0.60 31.23 2.85
CA THR A 158 -1.12 31.62 4.16
C THR A 158 -0.24 32.66 4.84
N ILE A 159 1.07 32.43 4.88
CA ILE A 159 2.02 33.35 5.49
C ILE A 159 1.96 34.70 4.77
N GLY A 160 2.01 34.72 3.43
CA GLY A 160 1.93 35.95 2.66
C GLY A 160 0.65 36.75 2.96
N ARG A 161 -0.49 36.08 3.02
CA ARG A 161 -1.78 36.71 3.33
C ARG A 161 -1.84 37.26 4.76
N ARG A 162 -1.34 36.50 5.76
CA ARG A 162 -1.28 36.96 7.16
C ARG A 162 -0.28 38.10 7.31
N TYR A 163 0.84 38.05 6.60
CA TYR A 163 1.82 39.12 6.55
C TYR A 163 1.21 40.44 6.08
N TYR A 164 0.51 40.41 4.96
CA TYR A 164 -0.19 41.58 4.42
C TYR A 164 -1.28 42.11 5.35
N THR A 165 -2.09 41.21 5.92
CA THR A 165 -3.21 41.59 6.82
C THR A 165 -2.73 42.42 8.01
N VAL A 166 -1.54 42.11 8.50
CA VAL A 166 -1.00 42.67 9.74
C VAL A 166 -0.06 43.86 9.50
N THR A 167 0.73 43.84 8.42
CA THR A 167 1.72 44.90 8.12
C THR A 167 1.24 45.90 7.06
N GLY A 168 0.14 45.59 6.35
CA GLY A 168 -0.34 46.34 5.20
C GLY A 168 0.59 46.29 3.97
N LYS A 169 1.70 45.54 4.02
CA LYS A 169 2.69 45.44 2.95
C LYS A 169 2.74 44.02 2.39
N GLN A 170 2.98 43.91 1.09
CA GLN A 170 3.21 42.61 0.49
C GLN A 170 4.59 42.10 0.94
N ALA A 171 4.64 40.86 1.43
CA ALA A 171 5.91 40.21 1.73
C ALA A 171 6.66 39.95 0.42
N ASP A 172 7.95 40.27 0.40
CA ASP A 172 8.86 39.73 -0.60
C ASP A 172 9.11 38.23 -0.35
N GLU A 173 9.56 37.54 -1.39
CA GLU A 173 9.72 36.09 -1.37
C GLU A 173 10.80 35.63 -0.38
N GLU A 174 11.88 36.40 -0.22
CA GLU A 174 12.94 36.14 0.75
C GLU A 174 12.42 36.22 2.19
N THR A 175 11.57 37.22 2.49
CA THR A 175 10.91 37.33 3.80
C THR A 175 10.01 36.13 4.09
N VAL A 176 9.20 35.69 3.12
CA VAL A 176 8.34 34.49 3.28
C VAL A 176 9.19 33.24 3.51
N GLU A 177 10.23 33.04 2.72
CA GLU A 177 11.10 31.86 2.84
C GLU A 177 11.88 31.85 4.16
N ASN A 178 12.35 33.01 4.62
CA ASN A 178 12.97 33.15 5.93
C ASN A 178 12.00 32.80 7.07
N MET A 179 10.74 33.25 7.00
CA MET A 179 9.71 32.90 7.99
C MET A 179 9.44 31.39 8.03
N ILE A 180 9.42 30.73 6.86
CA ILE A 180 9.23 29.27 6.79
C ILE A 180 10.43 28.51 7.35
N ARG A 181 11.65 28.95 7.03
CA ARG A 181 12.88 28.29 7.46
C ARG A 181 13.12 28.40 8.97
N THR A 182 12.94 29.60 9.50
CA THR A 182 13.26 29.91 10.90
C THR A 182 12.10 29.61 11.84
N GLY A 183 10.86 29.69 11.35
CA GLY A 183 9.67 29.72 12.19
C GLY A 183 9.57 30.98 13.05
N GLU A 184 10.44 31.98 12.84
CA GLU A 184 10.52 33.20 13.64
C GLU A 184 9.41 34.19 13.27
N SER A 185 8.19 33.81 13.62
CA SER A 185 6.99 34.65 13.64
C SER A 185 7.12 35.86 14.60
N GLU A 186 8.18 35.93 15.40
CA GLU A 186 8.45 37.01 16.34
C GLU A 186 8.90 38.32 15.66
N THR A 187 9.58 38.24 14.53
CA THR A 187 9.90 39.45 13.74
C THR A 187 8.63 40.12 13.22
N PHE A 188 7.67 39.30 12.79
CA PHE A 188 6.31 39.68 12.46
C PHE A 188 5.57 40.30 13.66
N LEU A 189 5.77 39.77 14.88
CA LEU A 189 5.23 40.32 16.13
C LEU A 189 5.79 41.73 16.44
N GLN A 190 7.08 41.98 16.24
CA GLN A 190 7.69 43.28 16.55
C GLN A 190 7.20 44.41 15.63
N GLN A 191 7.03 44.13 14.34
CA GLN A 191 6.55 45.11 13.36
C GLN A 191 5.06 45.42 13.59
N ALA A 192 4.26 44.39 13.86
CA ALA A 192 2.82 44.47 14.02
C ALA A 192 2.33 45.08 15.35
N ILE A 193 3.07 44.83 16.46
CA ILE A 193 2.77 45.44 17.77
C ILE A 193 2.81 46.97 17.70
N ARG A 194 3.63 47.53 16.79
CA ARG A 194 3.72 48.98 16.59
C ARG A 194 2.48 49.57 15.90
N GLU A 195 1.71 48.77 15.15
CA GLU A 195 0.70 49.28 14.22
C GLU A 195 -0.77 48.93 14.58
N GLN A 196 -1.08 47.76 15.16
CA GLN A 196 -2.48 47.26 15.23
C GLN A 196 -2.99 46.75 16.60
N GLY A 197 -2.19 46.82 17.67
CA GLY A 197 -2.58 46.35 19.00
C GLY A 197 -2.40 44.84 19.23
N ARG A 198 -2.43 44.39 20.51
CA ARG A 198 -1.86 43.09 20.93
C ARG A 198 -2.79 41.88 20.78
N GLY A 199 -4.12 42.04 20.80
CA GLY A 199 -5.07 40.93 20.95
C GLY A 199 -5.24 40.03 19.72
N HIS A 200 -5.59 40.60 18.56
CA HIS A 200 -5.80 39.84 17.30
C HIS A 200 -4.50 39.32 16.68
N LEU A 201 -3.37 39.95 17.02
CA LEU A 201 -2.06 39.58 16.53
C LEU A 201 -1.56 38.26 17.12
N ILE A 202 -1.77 38.04 18.43
CA ILE A 202 -1.32 36.83 19.12
C ILE A 202 -2.01 35.58 18.55
N GLU A 203 -3.31 35.66 18.23
CA GLU A 203 -4.05 34.53 17.66
C GLU A 203 -3.58 34.22 16.23
N THR A 204 -3.38 35.26 15.41
CA THR A 204 -2.82 35.10 14.05
C THR A 204 -1.45 34.42 14.07
N ILE A 205 -0.60 34.77 15.03
CA ILE A 205 0.73 34.18 15.17
C ILE A 205 0.65 32.73 15.60
N ARG A 206 -0.23 32.40 16.55
CA ARG A 206 -0.45 31.01 16.95
C ARG A 206 -0.97 30.17 15.79
N GLU A 207 -1.87 30.72 14.97
CA GLU A 207 -2.31 30.06 13.72
C GLU A 207 -1.12 29.80 12.77
N VAL A 208 -0.27 30.80 12.52
CA VAL A 208 0.91 30.65 11.65
C VAL A 208 1.90 29.63 12.21
N GLN A 209 2.11 29.62 13.53
CA GLN A 209 3.00 28.69 14.20
C GLN A 209 2.48 27.24 14.14
N GLU A 210 1.19 27.00 14.37
CA GLU A 210 0.63 25.65 14.27
C GLU A 210 0.71 25.12 12.83
N ARG A 211 0.55 25.98 11.82
CA ARG A 211 0.75 25.62 10.40
C ARG A 211 2.22 25.33 10.09
N HIS A 212 3.15 26.16 10.59
CA HIS A 212 4.59 25.93 10.49
C HIS A 212 4.98 24.55 11.02
N ASP A 213 4.53 24.24 12.25
CA ASP A 213 4.87 23.00 12.93
C ASP A 213 4.23 21.78 12.24
N GLY A 214 3.10 21.97 11.56
CA GLY A 214 2.48 20.97 10.69
C GLY A 214 3.35 20.65 9.48
N VAL A 215 3.76 21.66 8.71
CA VAL A 215 4.66 21.49 7.55
C VAL A 215 5.97 20.86 7.97
N LYS A 216 6.57 21.33 9.07
CA LYS A 216 7.85 20.80 9.59
C LYS A 216 7.74 19.35 10.06
N ALA A 217 6.59 18.93 10.57
CA ALA A 217 6.35 17.53 10.88
C ALA A 217 6.36 16.67 9.61
N ILE A 218 5.69 17.12 8.55
CA ILE A 218 5.66 16.43 7.26
C ILE A 218 7.06 16.36 6.65
N GLU A 219 7.86 17.43 6.73
CA GLU A 219 9.25 17.43 6.26
C GLU A 219 10.11 16.40 6.97
N ARG A 220 9.97 16.26 8.30
CA ARG A 220 10.70 15.23 9.07
C ARG A 220 10.34 13.82 8.60
N HIS A 221 9.06 13.53 8.41
CA HIS A 221 8.63 12.22 7.90
C HIS A 221 9.03 12.01 6.44
N LEU A 222 9.06 13.08 5.62
CA LEU A 222 9.53 13.00 4.25
C LEU A 222 11.00 12.60 4.17
N MET A 223 11.87 13.12 5.05
CA MET A 223 13.28 12.71 5.06
C MET A 223 13.42 11.19 5.27
N GLU A 224 12.56 10.61 6.12
CA GLU A 224 12.53 9.17 6.34
C GLU A 224 11.98 8.41 5.11
N LEU A 225 10.88 8.89 4.53
CA LEU A 225 10.30 8.32 3.30
C LEU A 225 11.27 8.42 2.11
N HIS A 226 12.10 9.47 2.05
CA HIS A 226 13.10 9.65 1.01
C HIS A 226 14.19 8.57 1.08
N SER A 227 14.64 8.21 2.28
CA SER A 227 15.55 7.07 2.43
C SER A 227 14.92 5.78 1.92
N ILE A 228 13.64 5.53 2.26
CA ILE A 228 12.90 4.36 1.75
C ILE A 228 12.80 4.41 0.21
N PHE A 229 12.48 5.57 -0.35
CA PHE A 229 12.35 5.78 -1.79
C PHE A 229 13.66 5.50 -2.55
N MET A 230 14.79 5.98 -2.04
CA MET A 230 16.10 5.70 -2.63
C MET A 230 16.41 4.21 -2.63
N ASP A 231 16.14 3.52 -1.52
CA ASP A 231 16.36 2.09 -1.42
C ASP A 231 15.47 1.30 -2.39
N ILE A 232 14.21 1.70 -2.56
CA ILE A 232 13.29 1.07 -3.52
C ILE A 232 13.70 1.37 -4.96
N SER A 233 14.18 2.58 -5.25
CA SER A 233 14.63 2.95 -6.61
C SER A 233 15.80 2.07 -7.06
N VAL A 234 16.76 1.79 -6.16
CA VAL A 234 17.84 0.84 -6.42
C VAL A 234 17.29 -0.58 -6.67
N LEU A 235 16.31 -1.03 -5.88
CA LEU A 235 15.70 -2.35 -6.07
C LEU A 235 14.93 -2.49 -7.38
N VAL A 236 14.35 -1.39 -7.90
CA VAL A 236 13.62 -1.35 -9.17
C VAL A 236 14.59 -1.29 -10.36
N ASP A 237 15.61 -0.42 -10.30
CA ASP A 237 16.59 -0.24 -11.38
C ASP A 237 17.43 -1.51 -11.62
N ALA A 238 17.75 -2.23 -10.54
CA ALA A 238 18.48 -3.50 -10.64
C ALA A 238 17.73 -4.60 -11.43
N GLN A 239 16.44 -4.44 -11.74
CA GLN A 239 15.58 -5.49 -12.31
C GLN A 239 15.05 -5.18 -13.72
N GLY A 240 15.61 -4.16 -14.39
CA GLY A 240 15.09 -3.47 -15.59
C GLY A 240 14.75 -4.22 -16.89
N HIS A 241 14.52 -5.54 -16.91
CA HIS A 241 14.19 -6.28 -18.15
C HIS A 241 12.94 -7.20 -18.13
N MET A 242 12.14 -7.25 -17.05
CA MET A 242 10.90 -8.08 -17.00
C MET A 242 9.60 -7.30 -16.72
N ILE A 243 9.46 -6.10 -17.28
CA ILE A 243 8.31 -5.22 -16.96
C ILE A 243 7.08 -5.44 -17.86
N ASN A 244 7.24 -6.01 -19.07
CA ASN A 244 6.21 -5.90 -20.10
C ASN A 244 5.10 -6.99 -20.09
N ASP A 245 5.20 -8.06 -19.30
CA ASP A 245 4.18 -9.13 -19.20
C ASP A 245 3.40 -9.14 -17.85
N ILE A 246 3.36 -8.00 -17.16
CA ILE A 246 2.94 -7.92 -15.75
C ILE A 246 1.42 -7.92 -15.57
N GLU A 247 0.68 -7.20 -16.43
CA GLU A 247 -0.74 -6.90 -16.17
C GLU A 247 -1.62 -8.17 -16.15
N ALA A 248 -1.38 -9.10 -17.07
CA ALA A 248 -2.09 -10.38 -17.14
C ALA A 248 -1.77 -11.33 -15.97
N ASN A 249 -0.55 -11.26 -15.42
CA ASN A 249 -0.12 -12.09 -14.28
C ASN A 249 -0.65 -11.56 -12.94
N VAL A 250 -0.83 -10.23 -12.82
CA VAL A 250 -1.38 -9.57 -11.64
C VAL A 250 -2.86 -9.93 -11.42
N ILE A 251 -3.69 -9.95 -12.47
CA ILE A 251 -5.11 -10.35 -12.37
C ILE A 251 -5.25 -11.78 -11.80
N ARG A 252 -4.33 -12.68 -12.18
CA ARG A 252 -4.30 -14.05 -11.65
C ARG A 252 -3.89 -14.06 -10.18
N ALA A 253 -2.84 -13.32 -9.81
CA ALA A 253 -2.38 -13.28 -8.42
C ALA A 253 -3.42 -12.68 -7.46
N THR A 254 -4.05 -11.57 -7.85
CA THR A 254 -5.09 -10.91 -7.03
C THR A 254 -6.32 -11.79 -6.87
N SER A 255 -6.76 -12.47 -7.93
CA SER A 255 -7.88 -13.42 -7.81
C SER A 255 -7.53 -14.64 -6.95
N TYR A 256 -6.28 -15.14 -6.98
CA TYR A 256 -5.83 -16.22 -6.10
C TYR A 256 -5.76 -15.80 -4.62
N THR A 257 -5.29 -14.59 -4.32
CA THR A 257 -5.26 -14.08 -2.93
C THR A 257 -6.65 -13.76 -2.41
N GLU A 258 -7.51 -13.14 -3.22
CA GLU A 258 -8.88 -12.84 -2.82
C GLU A 258 -9.71 -14.12 -2.61
N ARG A 259 -9.55 -15.12 -3.48
CA ARG A 259 -10.17 -16.44 -3.26
C ARG A 259 -9.55 -17.12 -2.04
N GLY A 260 -8.22 -17.07 -1.89
CA GLY A 260 -7.51 -17.63 -0.74
C GLY A 260 -7.97 -17.06 0.60
N THR A 261 -8.14 -15.74 0.70
CA THR A 261 -8.64 -15.07 1.90
C THR A 261 -10.10 -15.43 2.17
N LYS A 262 -10.95 -15.47 1.13
CA LYS A 262 -12.35 -15.96 1.25
C LYS A 262 -12.43 -17.41 1.68
N HIS A 263 -11.57 -18.28 1.16
CA HIS A 263 -11.49 -19.69 1.54
C HIS A 263 -10.95 -19.87 2.97
N LEU A 264 -9.96 -19.09 3.42
CA LEU A 264 -9.50 -19.11 4.81
C LEU A 264 -10.56 -18.59 5.79
N ALA A 265 -11.25 -17.50 5.44
CA ALA A 265 -12.37 -16.99 6.23
C ALA A 265 -13.52 -18.01 6.31
N SER A 266 -13.84 -18.66 5.20
CA SER A 266 -14.86 -19.71 5.13
C SER A 266 -14.44 -20.96 5.89
N ALA A 267 -13.18 -21.39 5.77
CA ALA A 267 -12.63 -22.53 6.51
C ALA A 267 -12.61 -22.26 8.02
N ARG A 268 -12.29 -21.04 8.46
CA ARG A 268 -12.41 -20.62 9.86
C ARG A 268 -13.86 -20.69 10.34
N ARG A 269 -14.83 -20.20 9.55
CA ARG A 269 -16.25 -20.35 9.86
C ARG A 269 -16.69 -21.82 9.91
N TYR A 270 -16.16 -22.65 9.01
CA TYR A 270 -16.45 -24.10 8.96
C TYR A 270 -15.87 -24.84 10.17
N GLN A 271 -14.64 -24.53 10.60
CA GLN A 271 -14.04 -25.08 11.82
C GLN A 271 -14.83 -24.69 13.07
N LEU A 272 -15.28 -23.44 13.17
CA LEU A 272 -16.11 -22.98 14.27
C LEU A 272 -17.48 -23.68 14.31
N SER A 273 -18.08 -23.94 13.14
CA SER A 273 -19.36 -24.65 13.02
C SER A 273 -19.22 -26.15 13.34
N LYS A 274 -18.17 -26.82 12.84
CA LYS A 274 -17.94 -28.25 13.09
C LYS A 274 -17.78 -28.56 14.58
N ARG A 275 -17.17 -27.69 15.39
CA ARG A 275 -17.05 -27.90 16.85
C ARG A 275 -18.40 -28.19 17.51
N LYS A 276 -19.48 -27.51 17.09
CA LYS A 276 -20.84 -27.73 17.63
C LYS A 276 -21.40 -29.10 17.22
N TRP A 277 -21.26 -29.46 15.95
CA TRP A 277 -21.74 -30.75 15.41
C TRP A 277 -20.95 -31.94 15.94
N THR A 278 -19.64 -31.78 16.18
CA THR A 278 -18.80 -32.84 16.74
C THR A 278 -19.22 -33.15 18.18
N CYS A 279 -19.53 -32.14 19.01
CA CYS A 279 -20.07 -32.35 20.35
C CYS A 279 -21.44 -33.06 20.33
N ILE A 280 -22.34 -32.67 19.42
CA ILE A 280 -23.66 -33.32 19.28
C ILE A 280 -23.51 -34.79 18.90
N SER A 281 -22.63 -35.10 17.94
CA SER A 281 -22.36 -36.47 17.51
C SER A 281 -21.79 -37.34 18.63
N ILE A 282 -20.85 -36.83 19.42
CA ILE A 282 -20.29 -37.53 20.58
C ILE A 282 -21.37 -37.78 21.65
N LEU A 283 -22.24 -36.81 21.91
CA LEU A 283 -23.31 -36.93 22.90
C LEU A 283 -24.34 -38.00 22.50
N LEU A 284 -24.73 -38.05 21.22
CA LEU A 284 -25.62 -39.09 20.68
C LEU A 284 -25.00 -40.49 20.80
N LEU A 285 -23.69 -40.61 20.56
CA LEU A 285 -22.97 -41.88 20.66
C LEU A 285 -22.92 -42.37 22.12
N ILE A 286 -22.72 -41.47 23.09
CA ILE A 286 -22.78 -41.79 24.52
C ILE A 286 -24.19 -42.27 24.92
N VAL A 287 -25.24 -41.59 24.46
CA VAL A 287 -26.63 -41.99 24.75
C VAL A 287 -26.94 -43.37 24.18
N LEU A 288 -26.50 -43.66 22.95
CA LEU A 288 -26.66 -44.98 22.32
C LEU A 288 -26.00 -46.08 23.16
N ILE A 289 -24.78 -45.85 23.63
CA ILE A 289 -24.05 -46.79 24.50
C ILE A 289 -24.81 -47.02 25.82
N LEU A 290 -25.34 -45.97 26.44
CA LEU A 290 -26.11 -46.09 27.68
C LEU A 290 -27.39 -46.92 27.50
N VAL A 291 -28.12 -46.70 26.40
CA VAL A 291 -29.32 -47.48 26.07
C VAL A 291 -28.98 -48.95 25.88
N LEU A 292 -27.89 -49.26 25.18
CA LEU A 292 -27.42 -50.64 25.00
C LEU A 292 -27.06 -51.30 26.34
N ILE A 293 -26.38 -50.59 27.24
CA ILE A 293 -26.03 -51.10 28.57
C ILE A 293 -27.30 -51.38 29.39
N ILE A 294 -28.28 -50.48 29.36
CA ILE A 294 -29.55 -50.66 30.09
C ILE A 294 -30.33 -51.86 29.52
N ALA A 295 -30.43 -51.97 28.19
CA ALA A 295 -31.11 -53.10 27.54
C ALA A 295 -30.47 -54.44 27.90
N LEU A 296 -29.12 -54.53 27.87
CA LEU A 296 -28.38 -55.73 28.27
C LEU A 296 -28.55 -56.07 29.76
N LYS A 297 -28.69 -55.05 30.62
CA LYS A 297 -28.95 -55.25 32.05
C LYS A 297 -30.36 -55.76 32.30
N ILE A 298 -31.37 -55.19 31.65
CA ILE A 298 -32.77 -55.64 31.75
C ILE A 298 -32.90 -57.08 31.22
N ALA A 299 -32.29 -57.39 30.07
CA ALA A 299 -32.29 -58.75 29.52
C ALA A 299 -31.61 -59.80 30.42
N LYS A 300 -30.75 -59.38 31.36
CA LYS A 300 -30.15 -60.27 32.36
C LYS A 300 -30.95 -60.38 33.66
N VAL A 301 -31.90 -59.48 33.91
CA VAL A 301 -32.69 -59.40 35.16
C VAL A 301 -34.08 -60.02 35.00
N ILE A 302 -34.54 -60.23 33.76
CA ILE A 302 -35.77 -60.96 33.45
C ILE A 302 -35.36 -62.41 33.14
N PRO A 303 -35.57 -63.38 34.06
CA PRO A 303 -35.27 -64.79 33.83
C PRO A 303 -36.20 -65.46 32.82
#